data_AF-A0A368FTT1-F1
#
_entry.id   AF-A0A368FTT1-F1
#
_cell.length_a   1.000
_cell.length_b   1.000
_cell.length_c   1.000
_cell.angle_alpha   90.00
_cell.angle_beta   90.00
_cell.angle_gamma   90.00
#
_symmetry.space_group_name_H-M   'P 1'
#
loop_
_entity.id
_entity.type
_entity.pdbx_description
1 polymer ?
#
loop_
_entity_poly.entity_id
_entity_poly.type
_entity_poly.pdbx_seq_one_letter_code
_entity_poly.pdbx_strand_id
1 'polypeptide(L)'
;LDENHNVNVQLHHDHEIPIEREQEAPYGNIYYRPEFDVELDREVPVNPADTLYSCVSNGRMDMYRAGSLLDELKNTNRFNDIVYQEFVDSEVAANVQTFDYDELERSPLRNFSNLVQFMRISHFAARLRDDIRDARVNRMQRDFETKMGPDDCAVAQDMSSSVCQDNLIRKSWMLEGPPPFC
;
A
#
# COMPACT_ATOMS: atom_id res chain seq x y z
N LEU A 1 35.30 -25.18 -37.73
CA LEU A 1 36.42 -24.80 -38.62
C LEU A 1 36.20 -23.34 -38.98
N ASP A 2 36.09 -22.47 -37.97
CA ASP A 2 37.22 -21.89 -37.20
C ASP A 2 37.84 -20.81 -38.10
N GLU A 3 37.92 -19.54 -37.73
CA GLU A 3 38.69 -19.03 -36.60
C GLU A 3 38.50 -17.49 -36.50
N ASN A 4 38.30 -17.01 -35.27
CA ASN A 4 38.98 -15.89 -34.60
C ASN A 4 39.23 -14.56 -35.38
N HIS A 5 38.51 -13.49 -35.03
CA HIS A 5 38.85 -12.53 -33.96
C HIS A 5 40.24 -11.87 -34.09
N ASN A 6 40.25 -10.60 -34.53
CA ASN A 6 41.15 -9.61 -33.96
C ASN A 6 40.54 -8.20 -34.12
N VAL A 7 39.72 -7.79 -33.14
CA VAL A 7 39.23 -6.41 -33.03
C VAL A 7 40.31 -5.60 -32.32
N ASN A 8 40.85 -4.64 -33.05
CA ASN A 8 41.89 -3.72 -32.61
C ASN A 8 41.31 -2.78 -31.54
N VAL A 9 41.55 -3.07 -30.26
CA VAL A 9 41.18 -2.19 -29.15
C VAL A 9 42.24 -1.12 -29.01
N GLN A 10 41.90 0.10 -29.43
CA GLN A 10 42.75 1.27 -29.32
C GLN A 10 42.77 1.71 -27.84
N LEU A 11 43.84 1.31 -27.15
CA LEU A 11 44.17 1.75 -25.79
C LEU A 11 44.38 3.27 -25.78
N HIS A 12 43.40 4.00 -25.27
CA HIS A 12 43.60 5.40 -24.89
C HIS A 12 44.57 5.43 -23.70
N HIS A 13 45.69 6.11 -23.87
CA HIS A 13 46.71 6.34 -22.86
C HIS A 13 46.10 6.99 -21.60
N ASP A 14 46.09 6.23 -20.50
CA ASP A 14 46.00 6.76 -19.15
C ASP A 14 47.17 7.73 -18.94
N HIS A 15 46.85 9.00 -18.69
CA HIS A 15 47.83 9.96 -18.21
C HIS A 15 48.10 9.64 -16.73
N GLU A 16 49.04 8.73 -16.48
CA GLU A 16 49.60 8.54 -15.14
C GLU A 16 50.26 9.85 -14.70
N ILE A 17 49.64 10.50 -13.70
CA ILE A 17 50.19 11.68 -13.06
C ILE A 17 51.30 11.17 -12.11
N PRO A 18 52.54 11.70 -12.17
CA PRO A 18 53.58 11.32 -11.23
C PRO A 18 53.14 11.63 -9.79
N ILE A 19 53.29 10.67 -8.88
CA ILE A 19 52.85 10.71 -7.46
C ILE A 19 53.35 11.97 -6.73
N GLU A 20 54.46 12.56 -7.17
CA GLU A 20 55.04 13.79 -6.61
C GLU A 20 54.21 15.07 -6.89
N ARG A 21 53.14 15.00 -7.69
CA ARG A 21 52.25 16.13 -8.01
C ARG A 21 50.85 16.03 -7.40
N GLU A 22 50.60 15.05 -6.53
CA GLU A 22 49.36 15.00 -5.76
C GLU A 22 49.38 16.11 -4.70
N GLN A 23 48.64 17.20 -4.94
CA GLN A 23 48.30 18.12 -3.87
C GLN A 23 47.27 17.44 -2.96
N GLU A 24 47.59 17.28 -1.68
CA GLU A 24 46.58 16.94 -0.67
C GLU A 24 45.42 17.93 -0.79
N ALA A 25 44.23 17.41 -1.07
CA ALA A 25 43.02 18.23 -1.04
C ALA A 25 42.90 18.84 0.36
N PRO A 26 42.69 20.16 0.50
CA PRO A 26 42.51 20.77 1.81
C PRO A 26 41.36 20.06 2.52
N TYR A 27 41.55 19.73 3.81
CA TYR A 27 40.50 19.11 4.63
C TYR A 27 39.22 19.96 4.53
N GLY A 28 38.27 19.46 3.74
CA GLY A 28 36.96 20.05 3.64
C GLY A 28 36.30 19.99 5.01
N ASN A 29 35.78 21.12 5.46
CA ASN A 29 35.05 21.21 6.71
C ASN A 29 33.75 20.39 6.57
N ILE A 30 33.76 19.11 6.97
CA ILE A 30 32.63 18.17 6.90
C ILE A 30 31.41 18.63 7.71
N TYR A 31 31.54 19.72 8.46
CA TYR A 31 30.47 20.36 9.21
C TYR A 31 29.51 21.21 8.36
N TYR A 32 29.80 21.45 7.08
CA TYR A 32 28.93 22.24 6.22
C TYR A 32 28.29 21.37 5.12
N ARG A 33 27.09 20.88 5.41
CA ARG A 33 26.16 20.40 4.38
C ARG A 33 25.41 21.63 3.87
N PRO A 34 25.51 22.02 2.59
CA PRO A 34 24.65 23.04 2.03
C PRO A 34 23.20 22.60 2.24
N GLU A 35 22.45 23.35 3.05
CA GLU A 35 21.01 23.17 3.14
C GLU A 35 20.46 23.54 1.76
N PHE A 36 19.99 22.53 1.03
CA PHE A 36 19.17 22.78 -0.15
C PHE A 36 17.84 23.32 0.38
N ASP A 37 17.59 24.60 0.16
CA ASP A 37 16.25 25.18 0.24
C ASP A 37 15.43 24.55 -0.89
N VAL A 38 14.93 23.34 -0.63
CA VAL A 38 13.82 22.79 -1.40
C VAL A 38 12.65 23.72 -1.08
N GLU A 39 12.20 24.47 -2.09
CA GLU A 39 10.91 25.15 -2.02
C GLU A 39 9.86 24.06 -1.78
N LEU A 40 9.55 23.85 -0.50
CA LEU A 40 8.50 22.96 -0.06
C LEU A 40 7.23 23.54 -0.66
N ASP A 41 6.66 22.86 -1.67
CA ASP A 41 5.35 23.18 -2.21
C ASP A 41 4.45 23.50 -1.01
N ARG A 42 3.97 24.75 -0.95
CA ARG A 42 3.22 25.26 0.20
C ARG A 42 2.13 24.25 0.52
N GLU A 43 2.26 23.56 1.64
CA GLU A 43 1.23 22.70 2.20
C GLU A 43 -0.03 23.55 2.27
N VAL A 44 -0.99 23.28 1.38
CA VAL A 44 -2.32 23.88 1.48
C VAL A 44 -2.81 23.47 2.85
N PRO A 45 -3.18 24.40 3.75
CA PRO A 45 -3.62 24.04 5.09
C PRO A 45 -4.80 23.08 4.97
N VAL A 46 -4.52 21.81 5.25
CA VAL A 46 -5.51 20.75 5.25
C VAL A 46 -6.36 20.99 6.49
N ASN A 47 -7.58 21.50 6.30
CA ASN A 47 -8.52 21.61 7.41
C ASN A 47 -8.74 20.21 8.02
N PRO A 48 -8.75 20.09 9.36
CA PRO A 48 -9.05 18.82 10.00
C PRO A 48 -10.40 18.30 9.49
N ALA A 49 -10.47 17.00 9.25
CA ALA A 49 -11.70 16.37 8.77
C ALA A 49 -12.71 16.31 9.92
N ASP A 50 -13.91 16.88 9.74
CA ASP A 50 -14.97 16.80 10.76
C ASP A 50 -15.78 15.49 10.66
N THR A 51 -15.80 14.89 9.46
CA THR A 51 -16.53 13.66 9.16
C THR A 51 -15.76 12.81 8.15
N LEU A 52 -16.01 11.49 8.13
CA LEU A 52 -15.40 10.60 7.12
C LEU A 52 -15.76 10.99 5.68
N TYR A 53 -16.93 11.58 5.47
CA TYR A 53 -17.34 12.11 4.17
C TYR A 53 -16.39 13.20 3.66
N SER A 54 -15.86 14.05 4.55
CA SER A 54 -14.91 15.11 4.20
C SER A 54 -13.52 14.61 3.83
N CYS A 55 -13.23 13.32 4.07
CA CYS A 55 -12.00 12.66 3.65
C CYS A 55 -12.08 12.11 2.22
N VAL A 56 -13.26 12.17 1.58
CA VAL A 56 -13.46 11.68 0.21
C VAL A 56 -13.50 12.85 -0.77
N SER A 57 -12.65 12.80 -1.79
CA SER A 57 -12.56 13.81 -2.85
C SER A 57 -12.38 13.13 -4.19
N ASN A 58 -13.27 13.39 -5.15
CA ASN A 58 -13.19 12.87 -6.52
C ASN A 58 -13.01 11.33 -6.60
N GLY A 59 -13.71 10.59 -5.74
CA GLY A 59 -13.57 9.13 -5.66
C GLY A 59 -12.25 8.65 -5.05
N ARG A 60 -11.42 9.55 -4.50
CA ARG A 60 -10.24 9.20 -3.72
C ARG A 60 -10.55 9.41 -2.24
N MET A 61 -10.11 8.49 -1.40
CA MET A 61 -10.23 8.63 0.05
C MET A 61 -8.86 8.87 0.66
N ASP A 62 -8.73 9.99 1.38
CA ASP A 62 -7.54 10.32 2.15
C ASP A 62 -7.51 9.52 3.45
N MET A 63 -6.60 8.55 3.52
CA MET A 63 -6.50 7.61 4.62
C MET A 63 -5.79 8.20 5.83
N TYR A 64 -4.92 9.19 5.63
CA TYR A 64 -4.27 9.87 6.75
C TYR A 64 -5.27 10.73 7.50
N ARG A 65 -6.06 11.54 6.79
CA ARG A 65 -7.13 12.37 7.40
C ARG A 65 -8.20 11.49 8.05
N ALA A 66 -8.64 10.43 7.37
CA ALA A 66 -9.64 9.52 7.93
C ALA A 66 -9.10 8.76 9.16
N GLY A 67 -7.89 8.22 9.09
CA GLY A 67 -7.26 7.53 10.22
C GLY A 67 -7.04 8.45 11.41
N SER A 68 -6.62 9.69 11.17
CA SER A 68 -6.42 10.71 12.21
C SER A 68 -7.73 11.10 12.88
N LEU A 69 -8.81 11.30 12.10
CA LEU A 69 -10.15 11.57 12.63
C LEU A 69 -10.63 10.40 13.51
N LEU A 70 -10.49 9.15 13.06
CA LEU A 70 -10.91 7.98 13.83
C LEU A 70 -10.09 7.82 15.11
N ASP A 71 -8.80 8.10 15.05
CA ASP A 71 -7.91 8.10 16.21
C ASP A 71 -8.34 9.13 17.26
N GLU A 72 -8.62 10.36 16.81
CA GLU A 72 -9.11 11.45 17.66
C GLU A 72 -10.47 11.11 18.28
N LEU A 73 -11.42 10.62 17.49
CA LEU A 73 -12.75 10.24 17.98
C LEU A 73 -12.67 9.12 19.02
N LYS A 74 -11.77 8.14 18.84
CA LYS A 74 -11.53 7.09 19.84
C LYS A 74 -10.84 7.65 21.09
N ASN A 75 -9.84 8.50 20.95
CA ASN A 75 -9.14 9.14 22.08
C ASN A 75 -10.07 10.02 22.93
N THR A 76 -11.02 10.70 22.29
CA THR A 76 -11.96 11.62 22.94
C THR A 76 -13.26 10.96 23.39
N ASN A 77 -13.40 9.63 23.22
CA ASN A 77 -14.65 8.89 23.47
C ASN A 77 -15.88 9.43 22.71
N ARG A 78 -15.65 10.05 21.54
CA ARG A 78 -16.70 10.57 20.65
C ARG A 78 -17.01 9.65 19.48
N PHE A 79 -16.31 8.52 19.40
CA PHE A 79 -16.55 7.53 18.36
C PHE A 79 -17.95 6.93 18.48
N ASN A 80 -18.68 6.94 17.36
CA ASN A 80 -20.02 6.35 17.26
C ASN A 80 -20.01 5.24 16.20
N ASP A 81 -20.18 3.99 16.64
CA ASP A 81 -20.18 2.82 15.75
C ASP A 81 -21.29 2.88 14.70
N ILE A 82 -22.46 3.46 15.02
CA ILE A 82 -23.58 3.58 14.09
C ILE A 82 -23.23 4.52 12.94
N VAL A 83 -22.70 5.71 13.26
CA VAL A 83 -22.30 6.71 12.26
C VAL A 83 -21.15 6.20 11.39
N TYR A 84 -20.22 5.44 11.99
CA TYR A 84 -19.14 4.79 11.28
C TYR A 84 -19.68 3.76 10.26
N GLN A 85 -20.57 2.86 10.70
CA GLN A 85 -21.15 1.84 9.81
C GLN A 85 -22.02 2.46 8.72
N GLU A 86 -22.80 3.51 9.05
CA GLU A 86 -23.56 4.27 8.06
C GLU A 86 -22.66 4.83 6.96
N PHE A 87 -21.48 5.36 7.31
CA PHE A 87 -20.51 5.80 6.31
C PHE A 87 -19.98 4.63 5.48
N VAL A 88 -19.57 3.52 6.10
CA VAL A 88 -19.04 2.33 5.40
C VAL A 88 -20.05 1.78 4.39
N ASP A 89 -21.32 1.74 4.77
CA ASP A 89 -22.43 1.28 3.92
C ASP A 89 -22.95 2.35 2.95
N SER A 90 -22.50 3.59 3.04
CA SER A 90 -22.93 4.68 2.15
C SER A 90 -22.54 4.45 0.69
N GLU A 91 -23.23 5.13 -0.22
CA GLU A 91 -22.85 5.19 -1.64
C GLU A 91 -21.53 5.94 -1.84
N VAL A 92 -21.24 6.94 -1.00
CA VAL A 92 -19.99 7.70 -1.06
C VAL A 92 -18.80 6.76 -0.85
N ALA A 93 -18.85 5.93 0.20
CA ALA A 93 -17.82 4.94 0.47
C ALA A 93 -17.77 3.85 -0.61
N ALA A 94 -18.92 3.45 -1.20
CA ALA A 94 -18.95 2.50 -2.31
C ALA A 94 -18.24 3.03 -3.58
N ASN A 95 -18.32 4.33 -3.83
CA ASN A 95 -17.79 4.98 -5.02
C ASN A 95 -16.29 5.34 -4.93
N VAL A 96 -15.64 5.11 -3.79
CA VAL A 96 -14.18 5.32 -3.66
C VAL A 96 -13.41 4.36 -4.57
N GLN A 97 -12.60 4.87 -5.49
CA GLN A 97 -11.81 4.06 -6.42
C GLN A 97 -10.41 3.80 -5.86
N THR A 98 -9.83 4.78 -5.17
CA THR A 98 -8.47 4.70 -4.65
C THR A 98 -8.39 5.16 -3.20
N PHE A 99 -7.54 4.49 -2.43
CA PHE A 99 -7.21 4.83 -1.06
C PHE A 99 -5.82 5.47 -1.05
N ASP A 100 -5.74 6.72 -0.62
CA ASP A 100 -4.54 7.54 -0.65
C ASP A 100 -3.83 7.51 0.70
N TYR A 101 -2.55 7.13 0.69
CA TYR A 101 -1.71 6.96 1.88
C TYR A 101 -0.52 7.94 1.90
N ASP A 102 -0.45 8.89 0.96
CA ASP A 102 0.70 9.77 0.75
C ASP A 102 1.17 10.50 2.03
N GLU A 103 0.23 11.06 2.81
CA GLU A 103 0.57 11.76 4.06
C GLU A 103 0.94 10.80 5.20
N LEU A 104 0.44 9.56 5.16
CA LEU A 104 0.80 8.52 6.13
C LEU A 104 2.28 8.14 5.92
N GLU A 105 2.68 7.88 4.69
CA GLU A 105 4.05 7.44 4.35
C GLU A 105 5.12 8.52 4.55
N ARG A 106 4.74 9.81 4.46
CA ARG A 106 5.67 10.95 4.64
C ARG A 106 5.86 11.38 6.10
N SER A 107 5.15 10.77 7.04
CA SER A 107 5.16 11.22 8.44
C SER A 107 6.54 10.99 9.09
N PRO A 108 7.22 12.05 9.57
CA PRO A 108 8.57 11.90 10.10
C PRO A 108 8.54 11.24 11.50
N LEU A 109 9.04 9.99 11.53
CA LEU A 109 9.17 9.17 12.74
C LEU A 109 10.35 9.65 13.62
N ARG A 110 10.26 10.86 14.16
CA ARG A 110 11.35 11.49 14.94
C ARG A 110 11.46 11.01 16.38
N ASN A 111 10.38 10.47 16.95
CA ASN A 111 10.35 10.00 18.33
C ASN A 111 9.33 8.84 18.51
N PHE A 112 9.38 8.16 19.65
CA PHE A 112 8.50 7.01 19.95
C PHE A 112 7.01 7.39 19.99
N SER A 113 6.66 8.59 20.47
CA SER A 113 5.27 9.06 20.49
C SER A 113 4.71 9.19 19.07
N ASN A 114 5.49 9.76 18.15
CA ASN A 114 5.13 9.89 16.74
C ASN A 114 4.98 8.51 16.09
N LEU A 115 5.81 7.53 16.46
CA LEU A 115 5.69 6.16 15.98
C LEU A 115 4.38 5.50 16.45
N VAL A 116 4.05 5.62 17.74
CA VAL A 116 2.80 5.06 18.28
C VAL A 116 1.59 5.69 17.62
N GLN A 117 1.59 7.02 17.45
CA GLN A 117 0.53 7.72 16.75
C GLN A 117 0.41 7.26 15.28
N PHE A 118 1.53 7.18 14.56
CA PHE A 118 1.58 6.67 13.19
C PHE A 118 1.01 5.25 13.09
N MET A 119 1.39 4.34 13.99
CA MET A 119 0.89 2.97 14.01
C MET A 119 -0.62 2.91 14.24
N ARG A 120 -1.15 3.77 15.12
CA ARG A 120 -2.59 3.84 15.40
C ARG A 120 -3.38 4.37 14.20
N ILE A 121 -2.94 5.47 13.60
CA ILE A 121 -3.55 6.04 12.40
C ILE A 121 -3.52 5.00 11.27
N SER A 122 -2.39 4.33 11.07
CA SER A 122 -2.22 3.26 10.09
C SER A 122 -3.19 2.10 10.32
N HIS A 123 -3.39 1.70 11.59
CA HIS A 123 -4.34 0.66 11.95
C HIS A 123 -5.78 1.06 11.60
N PHE A 124 -6.21 2.28 11.96
CA PHE A 124 -7.55 2.76 11.62
C PHE A 124 -7.77 2.90 10.13
N ALA A 125 -6.77 3.40 9.41
CA ALA A 125 -6.79 3.48 7.95
C ALA A 125 -6.94 2.10 7.31
N ALA A 126 -6.11 1.12 7.70
CA ALA A 126 -6.19 -0.24 7.18
C ALA A 126 -7.57 -0.87 7.43
N ARG A 127 -8.07 -0.75 8.67
CA ARG A 127 -9.40 -1.25 9.05
C ARG A 127 -10.51 -0.62 8.22
N LEU A 128 -10.51 0.71 8.07
CA LEU A 128 -11.52 1.41 7.30
C LEU A 128 -11.56 0.97 5.84
N ARG A 129 -10.38 0.79 5.22
CA ARG A 129 -10.29 0.26 3.86
C ARG A 129 -10.92 -1.13 3.75
N ASP A 130 -10.59 -2.01 4.69
CA ASP A 130 -11.03 -3.40 4.67
C ASP A 130 -12.55 -3.47 4.91
N ASP A 131 -13.08 -2.71 5.87
CA ASP A 131 -14.53 -2.59 6.12
C ASP A 131 -15.29 -2.10 4.88
N ILE A 132 -14.76 -1.09 4.16
CA ILE A 132 -15.36 -0.58 2.90
C ILE A 132 -15.34 -1.65 1.80
N ARG A 133 -14.26 -2.44 1.71
CA ARG A 133 -14.16 -3.54 0.73
C ARG A 133 -15.16 -4.64 1.03
N ASP A 134 -15.26 -5.04 2.29
CA ASP A 134 -16.21 -6.06 2.74
C ASP A 134 -17.65 -5.62 2.46
N ALA A 135 -17.99 -4.35 2.76
CA ALA A 135 -19.30 -3.80 2.45
C ALA A 135 -19.62 -3.80 0.95
N ARG A 136 -18.62 -3.63 0.07
CA ARG A 136 -18.81 -3.76 -1.39
C ARG A 136 -19.04 -5.19 -1.81
N VAL A 137 -18.25 -6.12 -1.29
CA VAL A 137 -18.41 -7.56 -1.58
C VAL A 137 -19.80 -8.02 -1.15
N ASN A 138 -20.24 -7.63 0.06
CA ASN A 138 -21.57 -7.94 0.57
C ASN A 138 -22.71 -7.35 -0.27
N ARG A 139 -22.50 -6.17 -0.88
CA ARG A 139 -23.46 -5.60 -1.85
C ARG A 139 -23.51 -6.43 -3.13
N MET A 140 -22.35 -6.74 -3.72
CA MET A 140 -22.28 -7.58 -4.93
C MET A 140 -22.89 -8.96 -4.72
N GLN A 141 -22.67 -9.57 -3.54
CA GLN A 141 -23.27 -10.85 -3.18
C GLN A 141 -24.80 -10.76 -3.12
N ARG A 142 -25.34 -9.75 -2.43
CA ARG A 142 -26.80 -9.53 -2.38
C ARG A 142 -27.40 -9.26 -3.76
N ASP A 143 -26.71 -8.49 -4.60
CA ASP A 143 -27.14 -8.23 -5.98
C ASP A 143 -27.12 -9.50 -6.84
N PHE A 144 -26.23 -10.45 -6.54
CA PHE A 144 -26.17 -11.75 -7.18
C PHE A 144 -27.31 -12.67 -6.71
N GLU A 145 -27.52 -12.76 -5.40
CA GLU A 145 -28.60 -13.55 -4.78
C GLU A 145 -29.98 -13.08 -5.22
N THR A 146 -30.19 -11.77 -5.40
CA THR A 146 -31.47 -11.22 -5.89
C THR A 146 -31.71 -11.46 -7.38
N LYS A 147 -30.65 -11.64 -8.18
CA LYS A 147 -30.74 -11.94 -9.61
C LYS A 147 -30.90 -13.43 -9.89
N MET A 148 -30.40 -14.31 -9.02
CA MET A 148 -30.70 -15.73 -9.06
C MET A 148 -32.10 -15.97 -8.48
N GLY A 149 -33.03 -16.39 -9.34
CA GLY A 149 -34.34 -16.84 -8.86
C GLY A 149 -34.21 -18.10 -7.99
N PRO A 150 -35.23 -18.45 -7.18
CA PRO A 150 -35.23 -19.68 -6.38
C PRO A 150 -35.01 -20.96 -7.22
N ASP A 151 -35.33 -20.93 -8.52
CA ASP A 151 -35.10 -22.03 -9.46
C ASP A 151 -33.65 -22.10 -9.99
N ASP A 152 -32.90 -20.99 -9.99
CA ASP A 152 -31.50 -20.94 -10.42
C ASP A 152 -30.52 -21.31 -9.29
N CYS A 153 -30.93 -21.13 -8.03
CA CYS A 153 -30.17 -21.57 -6.85
C CYS A 153 -30.01 -23.09 -6.80
N ALA A 154 -30.97 -23.86 -7.30
CA ALA A 154 -30.87 -25.32 -7.39
C ALA A 154 -29.79 -25.78 -8.39
N VAL A 155 -29.63 -25.03 -9.50
CA VAL A 155 -28.60 -25.30 -10.53
C VAL A 155 -27.23 -24.80 -10.07
N ALA A 156 -27.18 -23.68 -9.35
CA ALA A 156 -25.95 -23.15 -8.76
C ALA A 156 -25.46 -23.97 -7.55
N GLN A 157 -26.32 -24.67 -6.80
CA GLN A 157 -25.89 -25.66 -5.81
C GLN A 157 -25.28 -26.92 -6.44
N ASP A 158 -25.72 -27.30 -7.64
CA ASP A 158 -25.16 -28.42 -8.41
C ASP A 158 -23.85 -28.03 -9.12
N MET A 159 -23.66 -26.73 -9.42
CA MET A 159 -22.43 -26.17 -9.99
C MET A 159 -21.50 -25.52 -8.95
N SER A 160 -21.96 -25.36 -7.71
CA SER A 160 -21.14 -25.21 -6.52
C SER A 160 -20.50 -26.57 -6.26
N SER A 161 -19.60 -26.95 -7.17
CA SER A 161 -18.48 -27.81 -6.85
C SER A 161 -17.95 -27.27 -5.54
N SER A 162 -18.27 -27.96 -4.45
CA SER A 162 -17.63 -27.70 -3.19
C SER A 162 -16.15 -27.84 -3.50
N VAL A 163 -15.44 -26.72 -3.42
CA VAL A 163 -14.05 -26.80 -3.02
C VAL A 163 -14.13 -27.26 -1.58
N CYS A 164 -14.40 -28.56 -1.38
CA CYS A 164 -14.25 -29.23 -0.11
C CYS A 164 -12.82 -28.89 0.30
N GLN A 165 -12.69 -28.09 1.37
CA GLN A 165 -11.41 -27.75 1.95
C GLN A 165 -10.61 -29.01 2.35
N ASP A 166 -11.28 -30.17 2.43
CA ASP A 166 -10.65 -31.49 2.54
C ASP A 166 -9.64 -31.81 1.42
N ASN A 167 -9.83 -31.28 0.20
CA ASN A 167 -8.89 -31.48 -0.91
C ASN A 167 -7.67 -30.55 -0.86
N LEU A 168 -7.74 -29.44 -0.14
CA LEU A 168 -6.61 -28.50 0.03
C LEU A 168 -5.62 -29.00 1.09
N ILE A 169 -6.07 -29.83 2.04
CA ILE A 169 -5.23 -30.33 3.15
C ILE A 169 -4.74 -31.77 2.91
N ARG A 170 -5.45 -32.59 2.11
CA ARG A 170 -5.10 -34.02 1.93
C ARG A 170 -4.33 -34.38 0.67
N LYS A 171 -4.22 -33.49 -0.32
CA LYS A 171 -3.44 -33.80 -1.53
C LYS A 171 -1.99 -33.38 -1.32
N SER A 172 -1.16 -34.32 -0.86
CA SER A 172 0.28 -34.21 -1.09
C SER A 172 0.49 -34.18 -2.60
N TRP A 173 1.15 -33.12 -3.08
CA TRP A 173 1.60 -33.05 -4.46
C TRP A 173 2.71 -34.08 -4.65
N MET A 174 2.35 -35.33 -4.97
CA MET A 174 3.31 -36.31 -5.43
C MET A 174 3.48 -36.12 -6.93
N LEU A 175 4.65 -35.64 -7.34
CA LEU A 175 5.11 -35.81 -8.71
C LEU A 175 5.38 -37.30 -8.90
N GLU A 176 4.47 -38.01 -9.57
CA GLU A 176 4.76 -39.34 -10.09
C GLU A 176 5.76 -39.22 -11.23
N GLY A 177 7.04 -39.20 -10.87
CA GLY A 177 8.17 -39.30 -11.79
C GLY A 177 9.17 -40.33 -11.25
N PRO A 178 9.85 -41.07 -12.14
CA PRO A 178 10.96 -41.90 -11.70
C PRO A 178 12.02 -41.02 -11.01
N PRO A 179 12.70 -41.52 -9.96
CA PRO A 179 13.69 -40.72 -9.24
C PRO A 179 14.77 -40.23 -10.21
N PRO A 180 15.21 -38.96 -10.08
CA PRO A 180 16.03 -38.33 -11.11
C PRO A 180 17.42 -38.97 -11.25
N PHE A 181 17.85 -39.80 -10.31
CA PHE A 181 19.08 -40.58 -10.39
C PHE A 181 18.86 -41.97 -9.78
N CYS A 182 19.33 -43.00 -10.49
CA CYS A 182 19.46 -44.38 -10.00
C CYS A 182 20.72 -44.54 -9.15
#